data_AF-A0A3B3D1X8-F1
#
_entry.id   AF-A0A3B3D1X8-F1
#
_cell.length_a   1.000
_cell.length_b   1.000
_cell.length_c   1.000
_cell.angle_alpha   90.00
_cell.angle_beta   90.00
_cell.angle_gamma   90.00
#
_symmetry.space_group_name_H-M   'P 1'
#
loop_
_entity.id
_entity.type
_entity.pdbx_description
1 polymer ?
#
loop_
_entity_poly.entity_id
_entity_poly.type
_entity_poly.pdbx_seq_one_letter_code
_entity_poly.pdbx_strand_id
1 'polypeptide(L)'
;VPFPLILLKQEQRFAIIADHLGFSWTELARDLGFSEENINMIRNDNPNSLQDQSHALLNQWAKREEQHATGTLLNKLTKINRMDIVHLIETSLSKSTQGDTSSHTYAEIEETIALDYSEGVHNYLT
;
A
#
# COMPACT_ATOMS: atom_id res chain seq x y z
N VAL A 1 -18.19 14.94 11.42
CA VAL A 1 -16.85 14.40 11.77
C VAL A 1 -16.29 13.69 10.55
N PRO A 2 -15.18 14.14 9.94
CA PRO A 2 -14.56 13.39 8.86
C PRO A 2 -14.11 12.04 9.43
N PHE A 3 -14.57 10.94 8.83
CA PHE A 3 -14.05 9.61 9.10
C PHE A 3 -12.53 9.65 8.89
N PRO A 4 -11.68 9.10 9.78
CA PRO A 4 -10.25 9.28 9.65
C PRO A 4 -9.75 8.58 8.38
N LEU A 5 -9.43 9.35 7.34
CA LEU A 5 -8.90 8.84 6.06
C LEU A 5 -7.67 7.93 6.25
N ILE A 6 -6.97 8.08 7.37
CA ILE A 6 -5.84 7.25 7.79
C ILE A 6 -6.28 5.79 8.04
N LEU A 7 -7.41 5.57 8.70
CA LEU A 7 -7.92 4.23 8.99
C LEU A 7 -8.36 3.52 7.70
N LEU A 8 -9.06 4.23 6.81
CA LEU A 8 -9.47 3.69 5.51
C LEU A 8 -8.26 3.26 4.66
N LYS A 9 -7.19 4.07 4.64
CA LYS A 9 -5.94 3.72 3.94
C LYS A 9 -5.25 2.51 4.55
N GLN A 10 -5.34 2.33 5.86
CA GLN A 10 -4.78 1.18 6.55
C GLN A 10 -5.56 -0.10 6.25
N GLU A 11 -6.89 -0.05 6.29
CA GLU A 11 -7.78 -1.16 5.94
C GLU A 11 -7.55 -1.62 4.49
N GLN A 12 -7.42 -0.68 3.55
CA GLN A 12 -7.10 -0.97 2.15
C GLN A 12 -5.77 -1.72 2.01
N ARG A 13 -4.72 -1.28 2.72
CA ARG A 13 -3.42 -1.96 2.69
C ARG A 13 -3.51 -3.39 3.25
N PHE A 14 -4.24 -3.58 4.33
CA PHE A 14 -4.43 -4.91 4.92
C PHE A 14 -5.19 -5.85 3.98
N ALA A 15 -6.22 -5.35 3.29
CA ALA A 15 -6.93 -6.14 2.30
C ALA A 15 -6.00 -6.63 1.18
N ILE A 16 -5.18 -5.73 0.61
CA ILE A 16 -4.21 -6.09 -0.43
C ILE A 16 -3.22 -7.14 0.09
N ILE A 17 -2.70 -6.98 1.30
CA ILE A 17 -1.78 -7.97 1.89
C ILE A 17 -2.48 -9.32 2.03
N ALA A 18 -3.68 -9.37 2.60
CA ALA A 18 -4.41 -10.61 2.80
C ALA A 18 -4.71 -11.35 1.49
N ASP A 19 -5.04 -10.62 0.44
CA ASP A 19 -5.33 -11.18 -0.89
C ASP A 19 -4.10 -11.86 -1.52
N HIS A 20 -2.89 -11.41 -1.16
CA HIS A 20 -1.64 -11.92 -1.72
C HIS A 20 -0.86 -12.83 -0.75
N LEU A 21 -1.26 -12.90 0.51
CA LEU A 21 -0.49 -13.60 1.55
C LEU A 21 -0.49 -15.12 1.36
N GLY A 22 -1.65 -15.71 1.04
CA GLY A 22 -1.76 -17.15 0.76
C GLY A 22 -1.15 -18.01 1.87
N PHE A 23 -0.44 -19.09 1.53
CA PHE A 23 0.15 -20.02 2.50
C PHE A 23 1.10 -19.39 3.52
N SER A 24 1.67 -18.22 3.21
CA SER A 24 2.57 -17.48 4.12
C SER A 24 1.86 -16.93 5.36
N TRP A 25 0.52 -16.98 5.45
CA TRP A 25 -0.22 -16.40 6.57
C TRP A 25 0.15 -17.02 7.92
N THR A 26 0.44 -18.33 7.97
CA THR A 26 0.83 -18.99 9.23
C THR A 26 2.21 -18.56 9.70
N GLU A 27 3.14 -18.35 8.76
CA GLU A 27 4.49 -17.88 9.05
C GLU A 27 4.46 -16.43 9.55
N LEU A 28 3.66 -15.58 8.88
CA LEU A 28 3.41 -14.21 9.33
C LEU A 28 2.78 -14.19 10.73
N ALA A 29 1.77 -15.04 10.99
CA ALA A 29 1.11 -15.11 12.29
C ALA A 29 2.09 -15.41 13.43
N ARG A 30 3.01 -16.37 13.23
CA ARG A 30 4.05 -16.69 14.21
C ARG A 30 4.99 -15.51 14.46
N ASP A 31 5.42 -14.84 13.39
CA ASP A 31 6.32 -13.69 13.53
C ASP A 31 5.63 -12.46 14.15
N LEU A 32 4.29 -12.37 14.04
CA LEU A 32 3.43 -11.43 14.76
C LEU A 32 3.09 -11.87 16.20
N GLY A 33 3.61 -13.01 16.68
CA GLY A 33 3.46 -13.46 18.06
C GLY A 33 2.14 -14.19 18.35
N PHE A 34 1.44 -14.71 17.34
CA PHE A 34 0.28 -15.58 17.56
C PHE A 34 0.74 -16.97 18.00
N SER A 35 0.07 -17.54 19.01
CA SER A 35 0.24 -18.94 19.42
C SER A 35 -0.33 -19.91 18.37
N GLU A 36 0.16 -21.15 18.35
CA GLU A 36 -0.37 -22.20 17.48
C GLU A 36 -1.87 -22.46 17.71
N GLU A 37 -2.35 -22.29 18.95
CA GLU A 37 -3.78 -22.38 19.26
C GLU A 37 -4.60 -21.32 18.50
N ASN A 38 -4.16 -20.06 18.53
CA ASN A 38 -4.84 -18.98 17.79
C ASN A 38 -4.75 -19.20 16.28
N ILE A 39 -3.62 -19.69 15.77
CA ILE A 39 -3.44 -20.04 14.35
C ILE A 39 -4.43 -21.15 13.96
N ASN A 40 -4.56 -22.19 14.79
CA ASN A 40 -5.49 -23.28 14.54
C ASN A 40 -6.95 -22.82 14.62
N MET A 41 -7.31 -21.93 15.54
CA MET A 41 -8.64 -21.31 15.57
C MET A 41 -8.96 -20.59 14.26
N ILE A 42 -8.08 -19.70 13.80
CA ILE A 42 -8.28 -18.98 12.53
C ILE A 42 -8.49 -19.95 11.36
N ARG A 43 -7.71 -21.03 11.31
CA ARG A 43 -7.83 -22.07 10.28
C ARG A 43 -9.17 -22.79 10.35
N ASN A 44 -9.60 -23.18 11.54
CA ASN A 44 -10.84 -23.92 11.74
C ASN A 44 -12.08 -23.06 11.47
N ASP A 45 -12.01 -21.76 11.78
CA ASP A 45 -13.09 -20.81 11.53
C ASP A 45 -13.21 -20.47 10.03
N ASN A 46 -12.12 -20.60 9.26
CA ASN A 46 -12.06 -20.25 7.84
C ASN A 46 -11.47 -21.41 7.00
N PRO A 47 -12.06 -22.62 7.00
CA PRO A 47 -11.38 -23.84 6.55
C PRO A 47 -11.13 -23.89 5.03
N ASN A 48 -11.91 -23.15 4.24
CA ASN A 48 -11.95 -23.27 2.78
C ASN A 48 -11.22 -22.14 2.04
N SER A 49 -10.62 -21.18 2.75
CA SER A 49 -10.09 -19.96 2.13
C SER A 49 -8.85 -19.45 2.87
N LEU A 50 -7.69 -19.54 2.21
CA LEU A 50 -6.44 -18.93 2.70
C LEU A 50 -6.54 -17.41 2.74
N GLN A 51 -7.33 -16.83 1.83
CA GLN A 51 -7.62 -15.41 1.82
C GLN A 51 -8.36 -15.02 3.10
N ASP A 52 -9.45 -15.73 3.44
CA ASP A 52 -10.22 -15.43 4.66
C ASP A 52 -9.39 -15.68 5.93
N GLN A 53 -8.54 -16.71 5.95
CA GLN A 53 -7.57 -16.92 7.03
C GLN A 53 -6.59 -15.73 7.17
N SER A 54 -6.10 -15.20 6.05
CA SER A 54 -5.20 -14.05 6.02
C SER A 54 -5.90 -12.76 6.48
N HIS A 55 -7.14 -12.53 6.04
CA HIS A 55 -7.97 -11.41 6.48
C HIS A 55 -8.28 -11.49 7.97
N ALA A 56 -8.67 -12.67 8.46
CA ALA A 56 -8.92 -12.90 9.89
C ALA A 56 -7.67 -12.63 10.75
N LEU A 57 -6.50 -13.10 10.31
CA LEU A 57 -5.23 -12.81 10.96
C LEU A 57 -4.98 -11.30 11.06
N LEU A 58 -5.03 -10.58 9.94
CA LEU A 58 -4.74 -9.14 9.91
C LEU A 58 -5.76 -8.34 10.71
N ASN A 59 -7.04 -8.71 10.68
CA ASN A 59 -8.08 -8.07 11.49
C ASN A 59 -7.85 -8.29 13.00
N GLN A 60 -7.50 -9.50 13.41
CA GLN A 60 -7.18 -9.78 14.81
C GLN A 60 -5.93 -9.04 15.26
N TRP A 61 -4.91 -8.96 14.40
CA TRP A 61 -3.68 -8.25 14.69
C TRP A 61 -3.89 -6.72 14.75
N ALA A 62 -4.66 -6.16 13.81
CA ALA A 62 -5.03 -4.73 13.80
C ALA A 62 -5.72 -4.27 15.08
N LYS A 63 -6.55 -5.14 15.68
CA LYS A 63 -7.22 -4.87 16.96
C LYS A 63 -6.27 -4.88 18.15
N ARG A 64 -5.12 -5.57 18.05
CA ARG A 64 -4.09 -5.61 19.11
C ARG A 64 -3.18 -4.38 19.07
N GLU A 65 -2.89 -3.87 17.88
CA GLU A 65 -1.97 -2.75 17.67
C GLU A 65 -2.73 -1.42 17.48
N GLU A 66 -2.78 -0.59 18.50
CA GLU A 66 -3.71 0.55 18.58
C GLU A 66 -3.44 1.72 17.61
N GLN A 67 -2.29 1.81 16.90
CA GLN A 67 -2.07 2.91 15.94
C GLN A 67 -0.86 2.86 14.97
N HIS A 68 0.09 1.92 15.09
CA HIS A 68 1.33 1.93 14.27
C HIS A 68 1.64 0.60 13.57
N ALA A 69 0.63 0.04 12.92
CA ALA A 69 0.72 -1.32 12.41
C ALA A 69 1.52 -1.42 11.09
N THR A 70 1.31 -0.53 10.10
CA THR A 70 1.82 -0.80 8.73
C THR A 70 3.35 -0.95 8.63
N GLY A 71 4.14 -0.11 9.31
CA GLY A 71 5.60 -0.21 9.27
C GLY A 71 6.13 -1.52 9.87
N THR A 72 5.53 -1.93 11.00
CA THR A 72 5.82 -3.23 11.62
C THR A 72 5.45 -4.37 10.66
N LEU A 73 4.29 -4.31 10.01
CA LEU A 73 3.84 -5.36 9.10
C LEU A 73 4.77 -5.55 7.89
N LEU A 74 5.24 -4.45 7.28
CA LEU A 74 6.18 -4.53 6.15
C LEU A 74 7.51 -5.17 6.57
N ASN A 75 8.06 -4.79 7.73
CA ASN A 75 9.28 -5.43 8.26
C ASN A 75 9.11 -6.93 8.48
N LYS A 76 7.94 -7.33 9.00
CA LYS A 76 7.59 -8.74 9.23
C LYS A 76 7.46 -9.52 7.92
N LEU A 77 6.84 -8.92 6.90
CA LEU A 77 6.75 -9.49 5.55
C LEU A 77 8.13 -9.68 4.90
N THR A 78 9.03 -8.70 5.01
CA THR A 78 10.42 -8.84 4.54
C THR A 78 11.13 -10.00 5.23
N LYS A 79 10.95 -10.16 6.55
CA LYS A 79 11.59 -11.24 7.33
C LYS A 79 11.15 -12.63 6.88
N ILE A 80 9.89 -12.79 6.45
CA ILE A 80 9.37 -14.05 5.90
C ILE A 80 9.55 -14.14 4.37
N ASN A 81 10.44 -13.33 3.80
CA ASN A 81 10.79 -13.30 2.37
C ASN A 81 9.60 -12.97 1.42
N ARG A 82 8.60 -12.21 1.89
CA ARG A 82 7.46 -11.75 1.07
C ARG A 82 7.66 -10.33 0.53
N MET A 83 8.81 -10.12 -0.11
CA MET A 83 9.17 -8.83 -0.71
C MET A 83 8.26 -8.44 -1.89
N ASP A 84 7.66 -9.44 -2.55
CA ASP A 84 6.64 -9.24 -3.58
C ASP A 84 5.44 -8.44 -3.05
N ILE A 85 4.96 -8.74 -1.84
CA ILE A 85 3.87 -7.99 -1.20
C ILE A 85 4.36 -6.61 -0.74
N VAL A 86 5.57 -6.52 -0.19
CA VAL A 86 6.14 -5.24 0.27
C VAL A 86 6.16 -4.23 -0.88
N HIS A 87 6.69 -4.63 -2.03
CA HIS A 87 6.71 -3.78 -3.23
C HIS A 87 5.32 -3.44 -3.76
N LEU A 88 4.37 -4.38 -3.70
CA LEU A 88 2.98 -4.13 -4.09
C LEU A 88 2.37 -3.01 -3.24
N ILE A 89 2.58 -3.05 -1.91
CA ILE A 89 2.05 -2.05 -0.99
C ILE A 89 2.74 -0.69 -1.18
N GLU A 90 4.06 -0.65 -1.29
CA GLU A 90 4.81 0.59 -1.53
C GLU A 90 4.40 1.26 -2.85
N THR A 91 4.22 0.48 -3.91
CA THR A 91 3.78 0.99 -5.22
C THR A 91 2.33 1.51 -5.16
N SER A 92 1.46 0.81 -4.43
CA SER A 92 0.07 1.25 -4.23
C SER A 92 -0.01 2.58 -3.46
N LEU A 93 0.92 2.79 -2.52
CA LEU A 93 1.03 4.04 -1.75
C LEU A 93 1.46 5.22 -2.63
N SER A 94 2.49 5.03 -3.47
CA SER A 94 3.01 6.08 -4.36
C SER A 94 1.97 6.59 -5.36
N LYS A 95 1.12 5.69 -5.87
CA LYS A 95 0.01 6.06 -6.78
C LYS A 95 -1.07 6.87 -6.06
N SER A 96 -1.36 6.58 -4.79
CA SER A 96 -2.34 7.36 -4.01
C SER A 96 -1.84 8.77 -3.64
N THR A 97 -0.52 9.02 -3.65
CA THR A 97 0.07 10.35 -3.44
C THR A 97 0.28 11.13 -4.74
N GLN A 98 0.38 10.45 -5.89
CA GLN A 98 0.53 11.08 -7.21
C GLN A 98 -0.81 11.46 -7.88
N GLY A 99 -1.95 11.07 -7.29
CA GLY A 99 -3.28 11.40 -7.79
C GLY A 99 -3.62 12.90 -7.86
N ASP A 100 -2.82 13.77 -7.24
CA ASP A 100 -3.02 15.23 -7.27
C ASP A 100 -1.88 16.02 -7.93
N THR A 101 -0.79 15.40 -8.41
CA THR A 101 0.38 16.14 -8.96
C THR A 101 1.08 15.48 -10.15
N SER A 102 0.43 14.57 -10.89
CA SER A 102 0.99 14.09 -12.17
C SER A 102 0.09 14.34 -13.39
N SER A 103 -0.81 15.33 -13.29
CA SER A 103 -1.30 15.99 -14.48
C SER A 103 -0.26 17.02 -14.92
N HIS A 104 0.90 16.55 -15.39
CA HIS A 104 1.70 17.31 -16.35
C HIS A 104 0.81 17.49 -17.58
N THR A 105 -0.05 18.49 -17.48
CA THR A 105 -1.09 18.75 -18.45
C THR A 105 -0.41 19.39 -19.64
N TYR A 106 -0.92 19.14 -20.84
CA TYR A 106 -0.46 19.74 -22.10
C TYR A 106 -0.07 21.23 -21.98
N ALA A 107 -0.71 21.97 -21.08
CA ALA A 107 -0.41 23.36 -20.72
C ALA A 107 1.05 23.64 -20.30
N GLU A 108 1.69 22.78 -19.48
CA GLU A 108 3.09 23.01 -19.05
C GLU A 108 4.09 22.73 -20.18
N ILE A 109 3.73 21.80 -21.07
CA ILE A 109 4.48 21.51 -22.29
C ILE A 109 4.38 22.70 -23.26
N GLU A 110 3.18 23.27 -23.44
CA GLU A 110 2.99 24.48 -24.25
C GLU A 110 3.74 25.70 -23.71
N GLU A 111 3.78 25.90 -22.38
CA GLU A 111 4.52 27.01 -21.77
C GLU A 111 6.03 26.90 -22.02
N THR A 112 6.60 25.70 -21.91
CA THR A 112 8.02 25.45 -22.21
C THR A 112 8.34 25.71 -23.68
N ILE A 113 7.44 25.32 -24.59
CA ILE A 113 7.59 25.54 -26.03
C ILE A 113 7.47 27.03 -26.36
N ALA A 114 6.54 27.76 -25.74
CA ALA A 114 6.30 29.18 -26.00
C ALA A 114 7.48 30.07 -25.56
N LEU A 115 8.17 29.71 -24.48
CA LEU A 115 9.34 30.44 -23.98
C LEU A 115 10.56 30.36 -24.91
N ASP A 116 10.67 29.32 -25.75
CA ASP A 116 11.81 29.12 -26.66
C ASP A 116 11.67 29.91 -27.98
N TYR A 117 10.48 30.46 -28.29
CA TYR A 117 10.24 31.25 -29.51
C TYR A 117 10.34 32.77 -29.30
N SER A 118 10.56 33.28 -28.08
CA SER A 118 10.60 34.73 -27.85
C SER A 118 11.97 35.40 -28.09
N GLU A 119 13.03 34.65 -28.38
CA GLU A 119 14.37 35.23 -28.68
C GLU A 119 14.66 35.43 -30.18
N GLY A 120 13.65 35.38 -31.05
CA GLY A 120 13.84 35.38 -32.50
C GLY A 120 13.40 36.61 -33.29
N VAL A 121 12.80 37.64 -32.68
CA VAL A 121 12.14 38.73 -33.44
C VAL A 121 12.47 40.13 -32.91
N HIS A 122 13.76 40.46 -32.84
CA HIS A 122 14.22 41.85 -32.86
C HIS A 122 15.56 41.93 -33.58
N ASN A 123 15.52 42.18 -34.89
CA ASN A 123 16.50 42.94 -35.68
C ASN A 123 16.50 42.50 -37.15
N TYR A 124 15.48 42.87 -37.94
CA TYR A 124 15.65 43.03 -39.40
C TYR A 124 14.60 44.01 -39.96
N LEU A 125 14.58 45.25 -39.49
CA LEU A 125 14.04 46.38 -40.28
C LEU A 125 14.78 47.67 -39.84
N THR A 126 15.83 48.02 -40.58
CA THR A 126 16.36 49.39 -40.71
C THR A 126 16.76 49.60 -42.16
#